data_AF-A0A7S0AVB3-F1
#
_entry.id   AF-A0A7S0AVB3-F1
#
_cell.length_a   1.000
_cell.length_b   1.000
_cell.length_c   1.000
_cell.angle_alpha   90.00
_cell.angle_beta   90.00
_cell.angle_gamma   90.00
#
_symmetry.space_group_name_H-M   'P 1'
#
loop_
_entity.id
_entity.type
_entity.pdbx_description
1 polymer ?
#
loop_
_entity_poly.entity_id
_entity_poly.type
_entity_poly.pdbx_seq_one_letter_code
_entity_poly.pdbx_strand_id
1 'polypeptide(L)'
;KNPKSPAITEEEEAVSLPLQTMCGAIFDAILVHMMNTVSEPDVWQPLKRTMVENLNKKKVPHTLEILSTVYSNSDIITLQEVSLSFINQAASGPLGQTYHVIAPGDLDAVRDQNSVIFLNKNTFPGGATNEISALVSASFPEGVDVPVAKGDILAITTTDKD
;
A
#
# COMPACT_ATOMS: atom_id res chain seq x y z
N LYS A 1 0.23 -26.47 0.40
CA LYS A 1 -1.22 -26.19 0.36
C LYS A 1 -1.42 -24.77 0.88
N ASN A 2 -1.86 -23.85 0.03
CA ASN A 2 -2.01 -22.43 0.35
C ASN A 2 -3.37 -22.25 1.09
N PRO A 3 -3.41 -21.80 2.35
CA PRO A 3 -4.64 -21.76 3.16
C PRO A 3 -5.65 -20.68 2.73
N LYS A 4 -5.33 -19.85 1.73
CA LYS A 4 -6.13 -18.68 1.31
C LYS A 4 -7.27 -18.98 0.33
N SER A 5 -7.41 -20.21 -0.17
CA SER A 5 -8.45 -20.56 -1.15
C SER A 5 -9.29 -21.74 -0.65
N PRO A 6 -10.60 -21.82 -0.96
CA PRO A 6 -11.34 -23.07 -0.81
C PRO A 6 -10.53 -24.19 -1.50
N ALA A 7 -10.50 -25.36 -0.88
CA ALA A 7 -9.66 -26.46 -1.36
C ALA A 7 -10.07 -26.83 -2.79
N ILE A 8 -9.32 -26.31 -3.77
CA ILE A 8 -9.48 -26.63 -5.18
C ILE A 8 -9.21 -28.13 -5.32
N THR A 9 -10.10 -28.85 -5.97
CA THR A 9 -9.91 -30.28 -6.25
C THR A 9 -8.69 -30.48 -7.15
N GLU A 10 -8.06 -31.66 -7.11
CA GLU A 10 -6.91 -31.97 -7.97
C GLU A 10 -7.27 -31.81 -9.47
N GLU A 11 -8.52 -32.09 -9.82
CA GLU A 11 -9.07 -31.89 -11.17
C GLU A 11 -9.18 -30.40 -11.52
N GLU A 12 -9.72 -29.57 -10.62
CA GLU A 12 -9.78 -28.12 -10.83
C GLU A 12 -8.39 -27.49 -10.92
N GLU A 13 -7.43 -27.93 -10.10
CA GLU A 13 -6.04 -27.47 -10.18
C GLU A 13 -5.42 -27.83 -11.54
N ALA A 14 -5.62 -29.08 -12.00
CA ALA A 14 -5.12 -29.55 -13.28
C ALA A 14 -5.71 -28.79 -14.47
N VAL A 15 -6.98 -28.40 -14.42
CA VAL A 15 -7.64 -27.61 -15.49
C VAL A 15 -7.33 -26.11 -15.37
N SER A 16 -7.09 -25.60 -14.15
CA SER A 16 -6.81 -24.18 -13.91
C SER A 16 -5.49 -23.73 -14.53
N LEU A 17 -4.47 -24.58 -14.57
CA LEU A 17 -3.15 -24.24 -15.11
C LEU A 17 -3.18 -23.97 -16.63
N PRO A 18 -3.71 -24.88 -17.48
CA PRO A 18 -3.92 -24.59 -18.89
C PRO A 18 -4.83 -23.39 -19.14
N LEU A 19 -5.91 -23.24 -18.35
CA LEU A 19 -6.84 -22.11 -18.47
C LEU A 19 -6.16 -20.78 -18.15
N GLN A 20 -5.42 -20.69 -17.05
CA GLN A 20 -4.63 -19.50 -16.69
C GLN A 20 -3.61 -19.17 -17.78
N THR A 21 -2.93 -20.18 -18.32
CA THR A 21 -1.96 -20.00 -19.41
C THR A 21 -2.64 -19.45 -20.66
N MET A 22 -3.80 -20.00 -21.05
CA MET A 22 -4.58 -19.52 -22.18
C MET A 22 -5.09 -18.10 -21.96
N CYS A 23 -5.64 -17.79 -20.79
CA CYS A 23 -6.09 -16.45 -20.43
C CYS A 23 -4.95 -15.43 -20.48
N GLY A 24 -3.76 -15.79 -19.97
CA GLY A 24 -2.55 -14.98 -20.07
C GLY A 24 -2.15 -14.73 -21.52
N ALA A 25 -2.13 -15.78 -22.35
CA ALA A 25 -1.81 -15.65 -23.77
C ALA A 25 -2.83 -14.78 -24.54
N ILE A 26 -4.14 -14.90 -24.24
CA ILE A 26 -5.19 -14.07 -24.82
C ILE A 26 -4.99 -12.61 -24.41
N PHE A 27 -4.70 -12.35 -23.13
CA PHE A 27 -4.44 -11.01 -22.63
C PHE A 27 -3.22 -10.38 -23.32
N ASP A 28 -2.11 -11.12 -23.42
CA ASP A 28 -0.90 -10.67 -24.11
C ASP A 28 -1.16 -10.41 -25.60
N ALA A 29 -1.92 -11.28 -26.28
CA ALA A 29 -2.29 -11.09 -27.67
C ALA A 29 -3.16 -9.83 -27.86
N ILE A 30 -4.09 -9.56 -26.96
CA ILE A 30 -4.87 -8.32 -26.95
C ILE A 30 -3.97 -7.11 -26.75
N LEU A 31 -3.02 -7.14 -25.81
CA LEU A 31 -2.09 -6.03 -25.60
C LEU A 31 -1.22 -5.77 -26.84
N VAL A 32 -0.68 -6.82 -27.44
CA VAL A 32 0.12 -6.73 -28.68
C VAL A 32 -0.74 -6.19 -29.82
N HIS A 33 -1.98 -6.66 -29.97
CA HIS A 33 -2.91 -6.16 -30.97
C HIS A 33 -3.27 -4.69 -30.72
N MET A 34 -3.53 -4.28 -29.49
CA MET A 34 -3.79 -2.88 -29.14
C MET A 34 -2.58 -1.99 -29.49
N MET A 35 -1.36 -2.44 -29.16
CA MET A 35 -0.12 -1.74 -29.43
C MET A 35 0.25 -1.63 -30.91
N ASN A 36 -0.20 -2.58 -31.75
CA ASN A 36 0.18 -2.66 -33.16
C ASN A 36 -0.93 -2.23 -34.13
N THR A 37 -2.19 -2.19 -33.68
CA THR A 37 -3.34 -2.07 -34.59
C THR A 37 -4.36 -1.03 -34.15
N VAL A 38 -4.50 -0.77 -32.85
CA VAL A 38 -5.48 0.21 -32.33
C VAL A 38 -4.85 1.59 -32.14
N SER A 39 -3.52 1.67 -32.03
CA SER A 39 -2.79 2.93 -31.88
C SER A 39 -1.43 2.85 -32.57
N GLU A 40 -1.03 3.93 -33.24
CA GLU A 40 0.29 4.04 -33.85
C GLU A 40 1.39 4.12 -32.76
N PRO A 41 2.60 3.56 -33.00
CA PRO A 41 3.69 3.57 -32.02
C PRO A 41 4.05 4.95 -31.46
N ASP A 42 3.96 5.99 -32.29
CA ASP A 42 4.23 7.38 -31.91
C ASP A 42 3.14 8.00 -31.00
N VAL A 43 1.96 7.37 -30.90
CA VAL A 43 0.87 7.79 -30.01
C VAL A 43 0.91 7.03 -28.68
N TRP A 44 1.01 5.70 -28.70
CA TRP A 44 0.91 4.92 -27.47
C TRP A 44 2.20 4.88 -26.65
N GLN A 45 3.39 4.92 -27.28
CA GLN A 45 4.67 4.89 -26.55
C GLN A 45 4.86 6.12 -25.64
N PRO A 46 4.56 7.36 -26.07
CA PRO A 46 4.57 8.52 -25.18
C PRO A 46 3.56 8.42 -24.03
N LEU A 47 2.37 7.85 -24.28
CA LEU A 47 1.37 7.63 -23.24
C LEU A 47 1.88 6.64 -22.19
N LYS A 48 2.43 5.48 -22.62
CA LYS A 48 3.05 4.52 -21.71
C LYS A 48 4.18 5.14 -20.90
N ARG A 49 5.05 5.93 -21.55
CA ARG A 49 6.13 6.65 -20.86
C ARG A 49 5.57 7.57 -19.78
N THR A 50 4.52 8.32 -20.10
CA THR A 50 3.82 9.20 -19.14
C THR A 50 3.25 8.41 -17.97
N MET A 51 2.61 7.26 -18.23
CA MET A 51 2.09 6.40 -17.17
C MET A 51 3.21 5.87 -16.26
N VAL A 52 4.30 5.36 -16.83
CA VAL A 52 5.46 4.88 -16.06
C VAL A 52 6.08 6.01 -15.24
N GLU A 53 6.22 7.19 -15.83
CA GLU A 53 6.76 8.36 -15.14
C GLU A 53 5.89 8.74 -13.95
N ASN A 54 4.57 8.83 -14.12
CA ASN A 54 3.66 9.31 -13.09
C ASN A 54 3.29 8.27 -12.03
N LEU A 55 3.11 7.00 -12.42
CA LEU A 55 2.59 5.93 -11.54
C LEU A 55 3.69 5.08 -10.91
N ASN A 56 4.89 5.03 -11.51
CA ASN A 56 6.00 4.23 -10.99
C ASN A 56 7.12 5.13 -10.44
N LYS A 57 7.70 6.01 -11.27
CA LYS A 57 8.87 6.80 -10.87
C LYS A 57 8.53 7.95 -9.93
N LYS A 58 7.46 8.67 -10.21
CA LYS A 58 6.99 9.82 -9.41
C LYS A 58 5.89 9.45 -8.41
N LYS A 59 5.65 8.15 -8.18
CA LYS A 59 4.64 7.68 -7.24
C LYS A 59 4.78 8.36 -5.88
N VAL A 60 5.98 8.29 -5.28
CA VAL A 60 6.25 8.86 -3.95
C VAL A 60 6.06 10.39 -3.94
N PRO A 61 6.74 11.20 -4.77
CA PRO A 61 6.58 12.65 -4.72
C PRO A 61 5.15 13.10 -5.02
N HIS A 62 4.44 12.47 -5.96
CA HIS A 62 3.03 12.81 -6.23
C HIS A 62 2.11 12.46 -5.05
N THR A 63 2.30 11.30 -4.42
CA THR A 63 1.50 10.94 -3.24
C THR A 63 1.76 11.92 -2.09
N LEU A 64 3.02 12.31 -1.85
CA LEU A 64 3.35 13.32 -0.83
C LEU A 64 2.72 14.68 -1.15
N GLU A 65 2.75 15.10 -2.42
CA GLU A 65 2.09 16.32 -2.89
C GLU A 65 0.59 16.28 -2.62
N ILE A 66 -0.09 15.20 -2.99
CA ILE A 66 -1.53 15.01 -2.75
C ILE A 66 -1.85 15.11 -1.26
N LEU A 67 -1.10 14.41 -0.40
CA LEU A 67 -1.30 14.48 1.05
C LEU A 67 -1.12 15.89 1.59
N SER A 68 -0.12 16.62 1.08
CA SER A 68 0.20 17.98 1.53
C SER A 68 -0.75 19.06 1.01
N THR A 69 -1.49 18.80 -0.07
CA THR A 69 -2.34 19.80 -0.73
C THR A 69 -3.82 19.53 -0.54
N VAL A 70 -4.24 18.28 -0.77
CA VAL A 70 -5.65 17.88 -0.72
C VAL A 70 -6.08 17.52 0.69
N TYR A 71 -5.18 16.89 1.46
CA TYR A 71 -5.50 16.32 2.78
C TYR A 71 -4.81 17.04 3.94
N SER A 72 -4.22 18.23 3.72
CA SER A 72 -3.45 18.98 4.73
C SER A 72 -4.25 19.43 5.95
N ASN A 73 -5.57 19.48 5.83
CA ASN A 73 -6.47 19.87 6.92
C ASN A 73 -7.06 18.66 7.66
N SER A 74 -6.69 17.42 7.29
CA SER A 74 -7.14 16.23 8.00
C SER A 74 -6.44 16.12 9.36
N ASP A 75 -7.19 15.77 10.40
CA ASP A 75 -6.64 15.54 11.74
C ASP A 75 -5.83 14.23 11.80
N ILE A 76 -6.31 13.20 11.10
CA ILE A 76 -5.71 11.87 11.03
C ILE A 76 -5.72 11.40 9.58
N ILE A 77 -4.59 10.86 9.11
CA ILE A 77 -4.51 10.14 7.84
C ILE A 77 -3.94 8.75 8.11
N THR A 78 -4.60 7.71 7.60
CA THR A 78 -4.15 6.33 7.72
C THR A 78 -3.79 5.79 6.34
N LEU A 79 -2.61 5.21 6.21
CA LEU A 79 -2.08 4.66 4.96
C LEU A 79 -1.66 3.21 5.15
N GLN A 80 -1.80 2.41 4.10
CA GLN A 80 -1.40 1.00 4.05
C GLN A 80 -0.45 0.75 2.88
N GLU A 81 0.26 -0.38 2.93
CA GLU A 81 1.26 -0.78 1.92
C GLU A 81 2.34 0.28 1.68
N VAL A 82 2.77 0.93 2.76
CA VAL A 82 3.72 2.05 2.69
C VAL A 82 5.16 1.54 2.80
N SER A 83 5.97 1.91 1.80
CA SER A 83 7.43 1.67 1.83
C SER A 83 8.14 2.53 2.87
N LEU A 84 9.25 2.04 3.41
CA LEU A 84 10.13 2.78 4.30
C LEU A 84 10.66 4.06 3.65
N SER A 85 10.94 4.01 2.35
CA SER A 85 11.41 5.18 1.58
C SER A 85 10.39 6.33 1.59
N PHE A 86 9.09 6.00 1.54
CA PHE A 86 8.00 6.97 1.64
C PHE A 86 7.91 7.55 3.05
N ILE A 87 7.96 6.70 4.08
CA ILE A 87 7.89 7.11 5.49
C ILE A 87 8.99 8.14 5.79
N ASN A 88 10.22 7.84 5.38
CA ASN A 88 11.37 8.72 5.59
C ASN A 88 11.22 10.06 4.87
N GLN A 89 10.72 10.06 3.63
CA GLN A 89 10.49 11.29 2.86
C GLN A 89 9.32 12.11 3.42
N ALA A 90 8.25 11.47 3.90
CA ALA A 90 7.15 12.14 4.55
C ALA A 90 7.60 12.83 5.85
N ALA A 91 8.34 12.11 6.70
CA ALA A 91 8.81 12.59 7.99
C ALA A 91 9.85 13.71 7.88
N SER A 92 10.73 13.67 6.87
CA SER A 92 11.75 14.70 6.63
C SER A 92 11.25 15.89 5.78
N GLY A 93 10.12 15.73 5.09
CA GLY A 93 9.54 16.74 4.21
C GLY A 93 8.53 17.67 4.89
N PRO A 94 7.76 18.43 4.10
CA PRO A 94 6.74 19.36 4.61
C PRO A 94 5.66 18.71 5.47
N LEU A 95 5.30 17.45 5.16
CA LEU A 95 4.32 16.69 5.94
C LEU A 95 4.81 16.47 7.37
N GLY A 96 6.09 16.14 7.58
CA GLY A 96 6.67 15.99 8.91
C GLY A 96 6.69 17.26 9.75
N GLN A 97 6.49 18.44 9.15
CA GLN A 97 6.30 19.69 9.88
C GLN A 97 4.86 19.81 10.41
N THR A 98 3.88 19.33 9.65
CA THR A 98 2.45 19.46 9.94
C THR A 98 1.89 18.26 10.71
N TYR A 99 2.48 17.08 10.52
CA TYR A 99 2.03 15.81 11.06
C TYR A 99 3.14 15.11 11.85
N HIS A 100 2.74 14.38 12.89
CA HIS A 100 3.53 13.28 13.43
C HIS A 100 3.35 12.08 12.51
N VAL A 101 4.42 11.64 11.84
CA VAL A 101 4.41 10.45 10.97
C VAL A 101 4.78 9.24 11.81
N ILE A 102 3.82 8.37 12.08
CA ILE A 102 3.95 7.24 13.00
C ILE A 102 3.92 5.95 12.20
N ALA A 103 4.96 5.14 12.38
CA ALA A 103 5.09 3.82 11.78
C ALA A 103 5.19 2.75 12.89
N PRO A 104 4.92 1.47 12.58
CA PRO A 104 5.03 0.37 13.54
C PRO A 104 6.46 0.23 14.06
N GLY A 105 6.62 -0.17 15.32
CA GLY A 105 7.94 -0.50 15.87
C GLY A 105 8.62 -1.68 15.19
N ASP A 106 7.84 -2.65 14.68
CA ASP A 106 8.33 -3.83 13.95
C ASP A 106 8.05 -3.71 12.44
N LEU A 107 8.86 -2.91 11.77
CA LEU A 107 8.78 -2.69 10.32
C LEU A 107 9.23 -3.93 9.54
N ASP A 108 8.54 -4.20 8.43
CA ASP A 108 8.96 -5.23 7.47
C ASP A 108 9.85 -4.61 6.39
N ALA A 109 11.17 -4.67 6.61
CA ALA A 109 12.16 -4.16 5.65
C ALA A 109 12.31 -5.04 4.40
N VAL A 110 11.76 -6.26 4.38
CA VAL A 110 11.89 -7.19 3.24
C VAL A 110 10.71 -7.03 2.29
N ARG A 111 9.49 -7.05 2.83
CA ARG A 111 8.27 -6.81 2.05
C ARG A 111 8.08 -5.33 1.74
N ASP A 112 8.60 -4.46 2.59
CA ASP A 112 8.55 -3.00 2.46
C ASP A 112 7.10 -2.47 2.33
N GLN A 113 6.21 -3.06 3.12
CA GLN A 113 4.78 -2.74 3.17
C GLN A 113 4.37 -2.56 4.64
N ASN A 114 4.05 -1.32 5.01
CA ASN A 114 3.76 -0.97 6.39
C ASN A 114 2.50 -0.09 6.47
N SER A 115 1.76 -0.21 7.57
CA SER A 115 0.66 0.68 7.94
C SER A 115 1.20 1.90 8.66
N VAL A 116 0.76 3.10 8.30
CA VAL A 116 1.31 4.37 8.80
C VAL A 116 0.16 5.30 9.20
N ILE A 117 0.31 5.98 10.32
CA ILE A 117 -0.67 6.97 10.81
C ILE A 117 0.00 8.34 10.84
N PHE A 118 -0.66 9.34 10.27
CA PHE A 118 -0.26 10.73 10.35
C PHE A 118 -1.22 11.43 11.31
N LEU A 119 -0.69 11.99 12.40
CA LEU A 119 -1.49 12.78 13.35
C LEU A 119 -1.16 14.26 13.20
N ASN A 120 -2.16 15.10 12.91
CA ASN A 120 -1.96 16.53 12.76
C ASN A 120 -1.44 17.12 14.07
N LYS A 121 -0.32 17.85 14.03
CA LYS A 121 0.31 18.37 15.26
C LYS A 121 -0.52 19.46 15.94
N ASN A 122 -1.40 20.15 15.22
CA ASN A 122 -2.29 21.14 15.81
C ASN A 122 -3.42 20.48 16.61
N THR A 123 -3.83 19.26 16.25
CA THR A 123 -4.90 18.50 16.92
C THR A 123 -4.32 17.56 17.96
N PHE A 124 -3.20 16.91 17.67
CA PHE A 124 -2.49 15.95 18.52
C PHE A 124 -1.05 16.43 18.78
N PRO A 125 -0.82 17.49 19.58
CA PRO A 125 0.51 18.05 19.78
C PRO A 125 1.49 17.03 20.38
N GLY A 126 1.00 16.11 21.23
CA GLY A 126 1.80 15.04 21.84
C GLY A 126 2.11 13.85 20.93
N GLY A 127 1.49 13.74 19.75
CA GLY A 127 1.65 12.59 18.87
C GLY A 127 1.15 11.28 19.49
N ALA A 128 1.73 10.15 19.10
CA ALA A 128 1.37 8.85 19.68
C ALA A 128 1.84 8.74 21.14
N THR A 129 0.94 8.34 22.04
CA THR A 129 1.26 8.07 23.44
C THR A 129 1.84 6.67 23.62
N ASN A 130 1.20 5.65 23.03
CA ASN A 130 1.65 4.26 23.07
C ASN A 130 1.28 3.57 21.76
N GLU A 131 2.12 2.63 21.34
CA GLU A 131 1.77 1.64 20.33
C GLU A 131 1.14 0.42 21.01
N ILE A 132 -0.08 0.07 20.60
CA ILE A 132 -0.86 -1.06 21.11
C ILE A 132 -1.06 -2.16 20.05
N SER A 133 -0.29 -2.15 18.96
CA SER A 133 -0.37 -3.12 17.87
C SER A 133 -0.29 -4.58 18.37
N ALA A 134 0.58 -4.86 19.33
CA ALA A 134 0.71 -6.19 19.93
C ALA A 134 -0.55 -6.64 20.70
N LEU A 135 -1.24 -5.71 21.37
CA LEU A 135 -2.51 -6.01 22.05
C LEU A 135 -3.62 -6.31 21.06
N VAL A 136 -3.65 -5.61 19.92
CA VAL A 136 -4.59 -5.89 18.82
C VAL A 136 -4.33 -7.29 18.26
N SER A 137 -3.08 -7.64 17.97
CA SER A 137 -2.75 -8.98 17.48
C SER A 137 -3.07 -10.08 18.49
N ALA A 138 -2.91 -9.81 19.79
CA ALA A 138 -3.27 -10.75 20.85
C ALA A 138 -4.79 -10.94 21.02
N SER A 139 -5.61 -10.04 20.47
CA SER A 139 -7.08 -10.13 20.51
C SER A 139 -7.68 -11.01 19.41
N PHE A 140 -6.84 -11.55 18.51
CA PHE A 140 -7.31 -12.44 17.46
C PHE A 140 -7.88 -13.76 18.03
N PRO A 141 -8.94 -14.32 17.42
CA PRO A 141 -9.55 -15.55 17.91
C PRO A 141 -8.56 -16.70 17.98
N GLU A 142 -8.55 -17.42 19.10
CA GLU A 142 -7.74 -18.63 19.24
C GLU A 142 -8.11 -19.68 18.18
N GLY A 143 -7.09 -20.33 17.62
CA GLY A 143 -7.26 -21.37 16.60
C GLY A 143 -7.58 -20.84 15.20
N VAL A 144 -7.61 -19.53 14.99
CA VAL A 144 -7.74 -18.91 13.67
C VAL A 144 -6.38 -18.39 13.21
N ASP A 145 -5.91 -18.87 12.06
CA ASP A 145 -4.74 -18.32 11.39
C ASP A 145 -5.12 -16.99 10.72
N VAL A 146 -4.78 -15.88 11.38
CA VAL A 146 -5.03 -14.53 10.86
C VAL A 146 -3.79 -14.09 10.06
N PRO A 147 -3.91 -13.86 8.73
CA PRO A 147 -2.76 -13.64 7.85
C PRO A 147 -2.22 -12.21 7.97
N VAL A 148 -1.60 -11.90 9.10
CA VAL A 148 -0.98 -10.61 9.41
C VAL A 148 0.53 -10.77 9.43
N ALA A 149 1.22 -10.03 8.57
CA ALA A 149 2.67 -9.95 8.56
C ALA A 149 3.17 -8.71 9.32
N LYS A 150 4.48 -8.64 9.53
CA LYS A 150 5.15 -7.49 10.15
C LYS A 150 4.81 -6.21 9.38
N GLY A 151 4.61 -5.12 10.09
CA GLY A 151 4.20 -3.84 9.49
C GLY A 151 2.74 -3.72 9.06
N ASP A 152 1.95 -4.80 8.96
CA ASP A 152 0.54 -4.70 8.51
C ASP A 152 -0.35 -3.94 9.49
N ILE A 153 -0.08 -4.05 10.79
CA ILE A 153 -0.89 -3.45 11.85
C ILE A 153 -0.12 -2.35 12.54
N LEU A 154 -0.76 -1.18 12.60
CA LEU A 154 -0.38 -0.09 13.47
C LEU A 154 -1.61 0.31 14.28
N ALA A 155 -1.53 0.14 15.59
CA ALA A 155 -2.55 0.65 16.50
C ALA A 155 -1.87 1.50 17.57
N ILE A 156 -2.40 2.69 17.82
CA ILE A 156 -1.84 3.63 18.77
C ILE A 156 -2.93 4.23 19.66
N THR A 157 -2.54 4.64 20.85
CA THR A 157 -3.31 5.58 21.67
C THR A 157 -2.71 6.97 21.54
N THR A 158 -3.55 7.99 21.45
CA THR A 158 -3.15 9.40 21.46
C THR A 158 -4.20 10.23 22.21
N THR A 159 -3.89 11.48 22.52
CA THR A 159 -4.79 12.44 23.14
C THR A 159 -4.77 13.69 22.28
N ASP A 160 -5.95 14.18 21.91
CA ASP A 160 -6.09 15.47 21.25
C ASP A 160 -5.85 16.62 22.24
N LYS A 161 -5.88 17.84 21.72
CA LYS A 161 -5.64 19.05 22.50
C LYS A 161 -6.83 19.50 23.38
N ASP A 162 -8.02 18.95 23.14
CA ASP A 162 -9.30 19.31 23.79
C ASP A 162 -9.70 18.28 24.85
#